data_AF-A0A2N0AQ02-F1
#
_entry.id   AF-A0A2N0AQ02-F1
#
_cell.length_a   1.000
_cell.length_b   1.000
_cell.length_c   1.000
_cell.angle_alpha   90.00
_cell.angle_beta   90.00
_cell.angle_gamma   90.00
#
_symmetry.space_group_name_H-M   'P 1'
#
loop_
_entity.id
_entity.type
_entity.pdbx_description
1 polymer ?
#
loop_
_entity_poly.entity_id
_entity_poly.type
_entity_poly.pdbx_seq_one_letter_code
_entity_poly.pdbx_strand_id
1 'polypeptide(L)'
;MQNGRPLKISVRNAEFQILLALRTNRSKRSQEKEVFVEGTECIKQLIGAHWEITRILFREGVKLSQWADSVLENYPKAKQFAVTADLYSELSEKENPSELIVTAKIRSTNLQNLTVVNHPFYLLFDRPSDLGNFGSILRSADAFSVDVVFVLGHSIDVYDPKVIRASLGSIFYTKLVFLESVVSLEKFLEKEKNRTGGILQVIGSDSLGTEPLEKANLNSPVFLILGNEAKGMSVHLQSLCDLIVSIPMSGVVNSLNVACAGSILLWEVTKNRTKHKT
;
A
#
# COMPACT_ATOMS: atom_id res chain seq x y z
N MET A 1 14.92 -21.21 27.93
CA MET A 1 13.71 -21.18 27.06
C MET A 1 14.11 -21.80 25.74
N GLN A 2 13.37 -22.79 25.22
CA GLN A 2 13.83 -23.64 24.12
C GLN A 2 14.12 -22.85 22.84
N ASN A 3 15.40 -22.66 22.50
CA ASN A 3 15.84 -22.34 21.15
C ASN A 3 15.52 -23.56 20.26
N GLY A 4 14.28 -23.65 19.77
CA GLY A 4 13.91 -24.66 18.80
C GLY A 4 14.78 -24.48 17.57
N ARG A 5 15.55 -25.51 17.19
CA ARG A 5 16.31 -25.49 15.94
C ARG A 5 15.37 -25.12 14.78
N PRO A 6 15.83 -24.32 13.80
CA PRO A 6 15.04 -24.03 12.62
C PRO A 6 14.51 -25.31 11.98
N LEU A 7 13.23 -25.29 11.62
CA LEU A 7 12.60 -26.39 10.89
C LEU A 7 13.22 -26.47 9.50
N LYS A 8 13.32 -27.67 8.93
CA LYS A 8 13.90 -27.85 7.59
C LYS A 8 12.82 -28.08 6.54
N ILE A 9 12.92 -27.37 5.42
CA ILE A 9 12.12 -27.61 4.21
C ILE A 9 13.06 -28.03 3.08
N SER A 10 13.15 -29.34 2.85
CA SER A 10 13.95 -29.93 1.77
C SER A 10 13.11 -30.62 0.68
N VAL A 11 11.80 -30.67 0.86
CA VAL A 11 10.82 -31.19 -0.10
C VAL A 11 9.60 -30.27 -0.11
N ARG A 12 8.76 -30.37 -1.15
CA ARG A 12 7.50 -29.61 -1.28
C ARG A 12 6.42 -30.10 -0.32
N ASN A 13 6.65 -29.91 0.97
CA ASN A 13 5.71 -30.26 2.03
C ASN A 13 4.56 -29.24 2.15
N ALA A 14 3.66 -29.45 3.10
CA ALA A 14 2.50 -28.58 3.31
C ALA A 14 2.88 -27.10 3.58
N GLU A 15 3.91 -26.84 4.40
CA GLU A 15 4.35 -25.46 4.68
C GLU A 15 4.91 -24.79 3.42
N PHE A 16 5.69 -25.50 2.60
CA PHE A 16 6.17 -24.98 1.32
C PHE A 16 5.01 -24.59 0.38
N GLN A 17 3.98 -25.43 0.30
CA GLN A 17 2.80 -25.14 -0.54
C GLN A 17 2.03 -23.92 -0.04
N ILE A 18 1.92 -23.73 1.29
CA ILE A 18 1.33 -22.51 1.88
C ILE A 18 2.16 -21.28 1.48
N LEU A 19 3.48 -21.33 1.64
CA LEU A 19 4.38 -20.22 1.30
C LEU A 19 4.30 -19.84 -0.19
N LEU A 20 4.31 -20.82 -1.07
CA LEU A 20 4.17 -20.62 -2.51
C LEU A 20 2.79 -20.02 -2.87
N ALA A 21 1.74 -20.47 -2.19
CA ALA A 21 0.40 -19.95 -2.37
C ALA A 21 0.25 -18.50 -1.85
N LEU A 22 0.84 -18.17 -0.69
CA LEU A 22 0.87 -16.80 -0.16
C LEU A 22 1.59 -15.84 -1.10
N ARG A 23 2.61 -16.30 -1.82
CA ARG A 23 3.28 -15.50 -2.85
C ARG A 23 2.40 -15.24 -4.07
N THR A 24 1.64 -16.24 -4.53
CA THR A 24 1.04 -16.21 -5.88
C THR A 24 -0.48 -16.02 -5.92
N ASN A 25 -1.19 -16.20 -4.80
CA ASN A 25 -2.65 -16.31 -4.81
C ASN A 25 -3.33 -15.40 -3.77
N ARG A 26 -4.12 -14.42 -4.26
CA ARG A 26 -4.86 -13.46 -3.41
C ARG A 26 -5.81 -14.14 -2.42
N SER A 27 -6.51 -15.18 -2.87
CA SER A 27 -7.53 -15.86 -2.05
C SER A 27 -6.85 -16.56 -0.88
N LYS A 28 -5.64 -17.06 -1.09
CA LYS A 28 -4.83 -17.70 -0.04
C LYS A 28 -4.29 -16.67 0.95
N ARG A 29 -3.79 -15.51 0.50
CA ARG A 29 -3.44 -14.41 1.41
C ARG A 29 -4.62 -13.95 2.26
N SER A 30 -5.81 -13.84 1.68
CA SER A 30 -7.05 -13.48 2.39
C SER A 30 -7.47 -14.56 3.40
N GLN A 31 -7.42 -15.84 3.00
CA GLN A 31 -7.77 -16.98 3.85
C GLN A 31 -6.84 -17.11 5.06
N GLU A 32 -5.52 -17.09 4.81
CA GLU A 32 -4.50 -17.22 5.86
C GLU A 32 -4.32 -15.93 6.67
N LYS A 33 -4.81 -14.79 6.14
CA LYS A 33 -4.59 -13.44 6.69
C LYS A 33 -3.10 -13.12 6.86
N GLU A 34 -2.30 -13.54 5.89
CA GLU A 34 -0.85 -13.32 5.89
C GLU A 34 -0.38 -12.71 4.57
N VAL A 35 0.64 -11.87 4.66
CA VAL A 35 1.39 -11.33 3.51
C VAL A 35 2.70 -12.09 3.32
N PHE A 36 3.16 -12.19 2.08
CA PHE A 36 4.48 -12.72 1.72
C PHE A 36 5.40 -11.55 1.38
N VAL A 37 6.56 -11.47 2.04
CA VAL A 37 7.49 -10.35 1.89
C VAL A 37 8.89 -10.85 1.61
N GLU A 38 9.46 -10.41 0.50
CA GLU A 38 10.85 -10.67 0.11
C GLU A 38 11.61 -9.35 -0.03
N GLY A 39 12.80 -9.28 0.56
CA GLY A 39 13.76 -8.19 0.36
C GLY A 39 14.02 -7.42 1.63
N THR A 40 15.31 -7.17 1.88
CA THR A 40 15.82 -6.53 3.10
C THR A 40 15.10 -5.23 3.44
N GLU A 41 14.91 -4.35 2.47
CA GLU A 41 14.26 -3.05 2.72
C GLU A 41 12.79 -3.21 3.12
N CYS A 42 12.02 -4.01 2.38
CA CYS A 42 10.62 -4.26 2.70
C CYS A 42 10.46 -4.94 4.07
N ILE A 43 11.36 -5.86 4.43
CA ILE A 43 11.36 -6.53 5.74
C ILE A 43 11.69 -5.53 6.86
N LYS A 44 12.66 -4.62 6.65
CA LYS A 44 12.95 -3.54 7.61
C LYS A 44 11.73 -2.64 7.83
N GLN A 45 11.05 -2.23 6.76
CA GLN A 45 9.85 -1.40 6.88
C GLN A 45 8.71 -2.14 7.60
N LEU A 46 8.52 -3.42 7.33
CA LEU A 46 7.54 -4.26 8.02
C LEU A 46 7.82 -4.35 9.54
N ILE A 47 9.09 -4.55 9.90
CA ILE A 47 9.57 -4.58 11.29
C ILE A 47 9.37 -3.22 11.97
N GLY A 48 9.75 -2.13 11.29
CA GLY A 48 9.59 -0.76 11.81
C GLY A 48 8.12 -0.37 12.01
N ALA A 49 7.22 -0.90 11.16
CA ALA A 49 5.78 -0.76 11.33
C ALA A 49 5.18 -1.73 12.38
N HIS A 50 6.02 -2.56 13.04
CA HIS A 50 5.68 -3.51 14.10
C HIS A 50 4.70 -4.63 13.70
N TRP A 51 4.68 -5.03 12.42
CA TRP A 51 3.81 -6.13 11.99
C TRP A 51 4.21 -7.45 12.65
N GLU A 52 3.24 -8.31 12.94
CA GLU A 52 3.49 -9.62 13.56
C GLU A 52 4.05 -10.59 12.51
N ILE A 53 5.35 -10.83 12.56
CA ILE A 53 6.03 -11.83 11.73
C ILE A 53 5.61 -13.24 12.20
N THR A 54 5.11 -14.05 11.28
CA THR A 54 4.62 -15.41 11.54
C THR A 54 5.62 -16.47 11.09
N ARG A 55 6.33 -16.25 9.98
CA ARG A 55 7.37 -17.15 9.45
C ARG A 55 8.60 -16.37 9.00
N ILE A 56 9.78 -16.96 9.19
CA ILE A 56 11.06 -16.46 8.67
C ILE A 56 11.73 -17.62 7.93
N LEU A 57 12.10 -17.39 6.68
CA LEU A 57 12.74 -18.38 5.84
C LEU A 57 14.12 -17.88 5.45
N PHE A 58 15.09 -18.78 5.42
CA PHE A 58 16.44 -18.53 4.96
C PHE A 58 16.99 -19.76 4.22
N ARG A 59 18.02 -19.55 3.40
CA ARG A 59 18.66 -20.65 2.66
C ARG A 59 19.49 -21.53 3.58
N GLU A 60 19.29 -22.84 3.48
CA GLU A 60 20.08 -23.83 4.20
C GLU A 60 21.56 -23.77 3.76
N GLY A 61 22.48 -23.86 4.73
CA GLY A 61 23.92 -23.93 4.48
C GLY A 61 24.58 -22.62 4.03
N VAL A 62 23.83 -21.53 3.95
CA VAL A 62 24.34 -20.20 3.60
C VAL A 62 24.58 -19.40 4.88
N LYS A 63 25.77 -18.80 5.00
CA LYS A 63 26.07 -17.87 6.10
C LYS A 63 25.26 -16.59 5.92
N LEU A 64 24.51 -16.22 6.95
CA LEU A 64 23.70 -15.01 6.98
C LEU A 64 24.53 -13.78 7.36
N SER A 65 24.08 -12.61 6.93
CA SER A 65 24.56 -11.34 7.45
C SER A 65 24.15 -11.16 8.92
N GLN A 66 24.88 -10.30 9.64
CA GLN A 66 24.55 -9.94 11.03
C GLN A 66 23.11 -9.41 11.17
N TRP A 67 22.62 -8.70 10.15
CA TRP A 67 21.25 -8.22 10.13
C TRP A 67 20.26 -9.39 10.07
N ALA A 68 20.45 -10.35 9.16
CA ALA A 68 19.56 -11.49 9.03
C ALA A 68 19.58 -12.40 10.28
N ASP A 69 20.76 -12.65 10.86
CA ASP A 69 20.89 -13.34 12.15
C ASP A 69 20.12 -12.61 13.27
N SER A 70 20.26 -11.28 13.35
CA SER A 70 19.52 -10.49 14.35
C SER A 70 18.00 -10.58 14.21
N VAL A 71 17.48 -10.75 12.98
CA VAL A 71 16.03 -10.95 12.76
C VAL A 71 15.60 -12.31 13.29
N LEU A 72 16.39 -13.37 13.11
CA LEU A 72 16.08 -14.68 13.68
C LEU A 72 16.10 -14.65 15.22
N GLU A 73 17.07 -13.97 15.81
CA GLU A 73 17.21 -13.86 17.27
C GLU A 73 16.10 -13.01 17.92
N ASN A 74 15.70 -11.91 17.28
CA ASN A 74 14.68 -11.00 17.81
C ASN A 74 13.25 -11.52 17.65
N TYR A 75 13.03 -12.49 16.74
CA TYR A 75 11.70 -13.07 16.48
C TYR A 75 11.69 -14.60 16.69
N PRO A 76 12.02 -15.10 17.89
CA PRO A 76 12.11 -16.54 18.16
C PRO A 76 10.73 -17.22 18.20
N LYS A 77 9.64 -16.45 18.28
CA LYS A 77 8.26 -16.95 18.24
C LYS A 77 7.75 -17.21 16.82
N ALA A 78 8.37 -16.59 15.80
CA ALA A 78 8.03 -16.87 14.41
C ALA A 78 8.53 -18.27 14.05
N LYS A 79 7.83 -18.99 13.18
CA LYS A 79 8.32 -20.27 12.66
C LYS A 79 9.53 -20.01 11.76
N GLN A 80 10.68 -20.54 12.12
CA GLN A 80 11.92 -20.36 11.37
C GLN A 80 12.21 -21.58 10.50
N PHE A 81 12.45 -21.37 9.21
CA PHE A 81 12.68 -22.43 8.25
C PHE A 81 14.01 -22.27 7.51
N ALA A 82 14.87 -23.28 7.62
CA ALA A 82 16.00 -23.49 6.72
C ALA A 82 15.48 -24.22 5.46
N VAL A 83 15.61 -23.60 4.30
CA VAL A 83 15.05 -24.10 3.03
C VAL A 83 16.17 -24.44 2.05
N THR A 84 16.07 -25.58 1.36
CA THR A 84 17.07 -25.95 0.34
C THR A 84 17.12 -24.93 -0.80
N ALA A 85 18.28 -24.80 -1.45
CA ALA A 85 18.53 -23.77 -2.46
C ALA A 85 17.48 -23.75 -3.58
N ASP A 86 17.11 -24.93 -4.12
CA ASP A 86 16.15 -25.06 -5.22
C ASP A 86 14.75 -24.55 -4.82
N LEU A 87 14.28 -24.99 -3.65
CA LEU A 87 12.97 -24.59 -3.12
C LEU A 87 12.94 -23.11 -2.73
N TYR A 88 14.02 -22.58 -2.16
CA TYR A 88 14.10 -21.15 -1.85
C TYR A 88 14.08 -20.29 -3.11
N SER A 89 14.75 -20.76 -4.18
CA SER A 89 14.78 -20.06 -5.47
C SER A 89 13.40 -20.07 -6.15
N GLU A 90 12.61 -21.14 -5.97
CA GLU A 90 11.22 -21.19 -6.42
C GLU A 90 10.31 -20.19 -5.69
N LEU A 91 10.57 -19.92 -4.41
CA LEU A 91 9.82 -18.92 -3.62
C LEU A 91 10.25 -17.49 -3.98
N SER A 92 11.51 -17.27 -4.33
CA SER A 92 12.02 -15.96 -4.75
C SER A 92 11.47 -15.52 -6.11
N GLU A 93 11.20 -14.22 -6.29
CA GLU A 93 10.95 -13.64 -7.63
C GLU A 93 12.21 -13.01 -8.23
N LYS A 94 13.32 -13.00 -7.49
CA LYS A 94 14.59 -12.39 -7.91
C LYS A 94 15.54 -13.45 -8.48
N GLU A 95 16.29 -13.05 -9.51
CA GLU A 95 17.46 -13.81 -10.01
C GLU A 95 18.47 -14.09 -8.91
N ASN A 96 18.68 -13.11 -8.01
CA ASN A 96 19.47 -13.26 -6.79
C ASN A 96 18.54 -13.18 -5.58
N PRO A 97 18.14 -14.33 -5.00
CA PRO A 97 17.24 -14.36 -3.86
C PRO A 97 17.77 -13.58 -2.67
N SER A 98 16.88 -12.85 -2.00
CA SER A 98 17.19 -12.11 -0.77
C SER A 98 17.58 -13.08 0.35
N GLU A 99 18.38 -12.63 1.33
CA GLU A 99 18.81 -13.51 2.45
C GLU A 99 17.63 -14.08 3.24
N LEU A 100 16.59 -13.27 3.42
CA LEU A 100 15.37 -13.63 4.14
C LEU A 100 14.12 -13.44 3.26
N ILE A 101 13.16 -14.33 3.48
CA ILE A 101 11.75 -14.18 3.14
C ILE A 101 10.98 -14.27 4.45
N VAL A 102 9.96 -13.43 4.63
CA VAL A 102 9.09 -13.48 5.81
C VAL A 102 7.62 -13.53 5.41
N THR A 103 6.80 -14.09 6.30
CA THR A 103 5.36 -13.86 6.27
C THR A 103 4.92 -13.15 7.55
N ALA A 104 3.86 -12.36 7.46
CA ALA A 104 3.35 -11.58 8.57
C ALA A 104 1.83 -11.44 8.52
N LYS A 105 1.18 -11.25 9.67
CA LYS A 105 -0.27 -11.09 9.72
C LYS A 105 -0.74 -9.79 9.10
N ILE A 106 -1.73 -9.88 8.22
CA ILE A 106 -2.47 -8.74 7.67
C ILE A 106 -3.21 -8.03 8.80
N ARG A 107 -3.04 -6.71 8.87
CA ARG A 107 -3.83 -5.83 9.75
C ARG A 107 -5.05 -5.33 8.98
N SER A 108 -6.25 -5.55 9.52
CA SER A 108 -7.46 -4.94 8.96
C SER A 108 -7.76 -3.61 9.64
N THR A 109 -7.87 -2.54 8.86
CA THR A 109 -8.38 -1.24 9.32
C THR A 109 -9.83 -1.11 8.88
N ASN A 110 -10.71 -0.78 9.82
CA ASN A 110 -12.12 -0.50 9.53
C ASN A 110 -12.35 1.01 9.63
N LEU A 111 -13.23 1.55 8.77
CA LEU A 111 -13.75 2.92 8.82
C LEU A 111 -14.09 3.40 10.23
N GLN A 112 -14.66 2.52 11.06
CA GLN A 112 -15.11 2.88 12.41
C GLN A 112 -13.95 3.16 13.38
N ASN A 113 -12.75 2.65 13.10
CA ASN A 113 -11.58 2.72 13.97
C ASN A 113 -10.53 3.72 13.49
N LEU A 114 -10.89 4.59 12.52
CA LEU A 114 -9.97 5.61 12.02
C LEU A 114 -9.72 6.68 13.10
N THR A 115 -8.45 6.98 13.33
CA THR A 115 -8.04 8.08 14.20
C THR A 115 -8.55 9.40 13.62
N VAL A 116 -9.17 10.23 14.45
CA VAL A 116 -9.62 11.56 14.05
C VAL A 116 -8.40 12.46 13.82
N VAL A 117 -8.33 13.09 12.65
CA VAL A 117 -7.32 14.08 12.28
C VAL A 117 -8.03 15.43 12.10
N ASN A 118 -7.51 16.50 12.70
CA ASN A 118 -8.15 17.82 12.62
C ASN A 118 -8.17 18.36 11.18
N HIS A 119 -7.09 18.13 10.44
CA HIS A 119 -6.93 18.60 9.08
C HIS A 119 -6.56 17.42 8.18
N PRO A 120 -7.49 16.52 7.83
CA PRO A 120 -7.12 15.29 7.14
C PRO A 120 -6.63 15.52 5.71
N PHE A 121 -5.79 14.60 5.25
CA PHE A 121 -5.46 14.37 3.86
C PHE A 121 -5.73 12.91 3.52
N TYR A 122 -6.82 12.68 2.81
CA TYR A 122 -7.25 11.36 2.38
C TYR A 122 -6.97 11.17 0.89
N LEU A 123 -6.68 9.92 0.51
CA LEU A 123 -6.51 9.50 -0.86
C LEU A 123 -7.43 8.33 -1.16
N LEU A 124 -8.18 8.37 -2.25
CA LEU A 124 -8.99 7.26 -2.74
C LEU A 124 -8.53 6.82 -4.12
N PHE A 125 -8.41 5.50 -4.29
CA PHE A 125 -8.23 4.86 -5.58
C PHE A 125 -9.53 4.24 -6.06
N ASP A 126 -10.00 4.66 -7.23
CA ASP A 126 -11.16 4.09 -7.91
C ASP A 126 -10.75 2.88 -8.75
N ARG A 127 -11.00 1.66 -8.24
CA ARG A 127 -10.70 0.38 -8.92
C ARG A 127 -9.28 0.33 -9.50
N PRO A 128 -8.22 0.45 -8.68
CA PRO A 128 -6.84 0.37 -9.19
C PRO A 128 -6.60 -0.98 -9.86
N SER A 129 -5.94 -0.95 -11.01
CA SER A 129 -5.77 -2.12 -11.89
C SER A 129 -4.31 -2.53 -12.12
N ASP A 130 -3.35 -1.64 -11.85
CA ASP A 130 -1.92 -1.95 -11.97
C ASP A 130 -1.21 -2.01 -10.60
N LEU A 131 -0.54 -3.15 -10.34
CA LEU A 131 0.15 -3.42 -9.07
C LEU A 131 1.35 -2.48 -8.84
N GLY A 132 2.08 -2.14 -9.91
CA GLY A 132 3.29 -1.32 -9.82
C GLY A 132 2.97 0.15 -9.58
N ASN A 133 1.99 0.68 -10.32
CA ASN A 133 1.48 2.04 -10.16
C ASN A 133 0.89 2.22 -8.76
N PHE A 134 0.04 1.30 -8.30
CA PHE A 134 -0.56 1.39 -6.97
C PHE A 134 0.51 1.41 -5.88
N GLY A 135 1.49 0.50 -5.91
CA GLY A 135 2.60 0.51 -4.95
C GLY A 135 3.44 1.79 -5.02
N SER A 136 3.68 2.32 -6.22
CA SER A 136 4.41 3.58 -6.39
C SER A 136 3.66 4.77 -5.79
N ILE A 137 2.32 4.82 -5.94
CA ILE A 137 1.53 5.90 -5.35
C ILE A 137 1.43 5.73 -3.83
N LEU A 138 1.37 4.51 -3.29
CA LEU A 138 1.46 4.29 -1.84
C LEU A 138 2.76 4.86 -1.27
N ARG A 139 3.88 4.67 -1.97
CA ARG A 139 5.17 5.25 -1.57
C ARG A 139 5.12 6.78 -1.58
N SER A 140 4.52 7.38 -2.59
CA SER A 140 4.32 8.84 -2.62
C SER A 140 3.37 9.30 -1.52
N ALA A 141 2.28 8.57 -1.26
CA ALA A 141 1.29 8.88 -0.24
C ALA A 141 1.91 8.88 1.17
N ASP A 142 2.75 7.89 1.47
CA ASP A 142 3.55 7.84 2.70
C ASP A 142 4.53 9.02 2.80
N ALA A 143 5.31 9.28 1.74
CA ALA A 143 6.26 10.40 1.69
C ALA A 143 5.59 11.78 1.87
N PHE A 144 4.34 11.90 1.43
CA PHE A 144 3.54 13.12 1.53
C PHE A 144 2.52 13.11 2.68
N SER A 145 2.67 12.19 3.63
CA SER A 145 1.89 12.12 4.88
C SER A 145 0.37 12.07 4.66
N VAL A 146 -0.08 11.26 3.70
CA VAL A 146 -1.50 10.92 3.55
C VAL A 146 -1.96 10.14 4.78
N ASP A 147 -3.04 10.60 5.41
CA ASP A 147 -3.53 10.03 6.67
C ASP A 147 -4.18 8.66 6.49
N VAL A 148 -4.97 8.50 5.43
CA VAL A 148 -5.72 7.27 5.11
C VAL A 148 -5.82 7.10 3.60
N VAL A 149 -5.56 5.88 3.14
CA VAL A 149 -5.74 5.46 1.75
C VAL A 149 -6.96 4.55 1.64
N PHE A 150 -7.90 4.96 0.81
CA PHE A 150 -9.11 4.23 0.49
C PHE A 150 -8.96 3.49 -0.84
N VAL A 151 -9.49 2.27 -0.91
CA VAL A 151 -9.58 1.49 -2.14
C VAL A 151 -11.04 1.15 -2.37
N LEU A 152 -11.59 1.59 -3.50
CA LEU A 152 -13.00 1.41 -3.84
C LEU A 152 -13.17 0.40 -4.98
N GLY A 153 -14.09 -0.55 -4.77
CA GLY A 153 -14.53 -1.51 -5.78
C GLY A 153 -13.60 -2.72 -5.95
N HIS A 154 -13.91 -3.55 -6.95
CA HIS A 154 -13.09 -4.73 -7.26
C HIS A 154 -11.76 -4.32 -7.88
N SER A 155 -10.70 -4.43 -7.11
CA SER A 155 -9.36 -4.01 -7.47
C SER A 155 -8.35 -5.16 -7.49
N ILE A 156 -7.10 -4.81 -7.83
CA ILE A 156 -5.90 -5.58 -7.55
C ILE A 156 -5.83 -6.07 -6.10
N ASP A 157 -4.99 -7.07 -5.86
CA ASP A 157 -4.57 -7.44 -4.53
C ASP A 157 -3.50 -6.47 -4.01
N VAL A 158 -3.86 -5.67 -3.01
CA VAL A 158 -2.97 -4.64 -2.45
C VAL A 158 -1.79 -5.22 -1.68
N TYR A 159 -1.87 -6.48 -1.24
CA TYR A 159 -0.79 -7.17 -0.55
C TYR A 159 -0.03 -8.14 -1.45
N ASP A 160 -0.19 -8.00 -2.77
CA ASP A 160 0.63 -8.71 -3.72
C ASP A 160 2.12 -8.34 -3.54
N PRO A 161 3.06 -9.30 -3.64
CA PRO A 161 4.49 -9.03 -3.53
C PRO A 161 4.98 -7.90 -4.46
N LYS A 162 4.35 -7.71 -5.64
CA LYS A 162 4.69 -6.62 -6.56
C LYS A 162 4.31 -5.25 -6.00
N VAL A 163 3.18 -5.12 -5.32
CA VAL A 163 2.76 -3.86 -4.66
C VAL A 163 3.72 -3.54 -3.51
N ILE A 164 4.02 -4.54 -2.67
CA ILE A 164 4.92 -4.37 -1.53
C ILE A 164 6.30 -3.88 -2.02
N ARG A 165 6.83 -4.52 -3.07
CA ARG A 165 8.10 -4.15 -3.70
C ARG A 165 8.07 -2.75 -4.31
N ALA A 166 7.04 -2.41 -5.09
CA ALA A 166 6.91 -1.09 -5.71
C ALA A 166 6.77 0.03 -4.66
N SER A 167 6.13 -0.26 -3.53
CA SER A 167 5.99 0.66 -2.40
C SER A 167 7.26 0.79 -1.56
N LEU A 168 8.29 -0.04 -1.79
CA LEU A 168 9.44 -0.24 -0.90
C LEU A 168 9.06 -0.55 0.56
N GLY A 169 7.89 -1.14 0.80
CA GLY A 169 7.39 -1.47 2.15
C GLY A 169 6.66 -0.32 2.86
N SER A 170 6.49 0.86 2.25
CA SER A 170 5.68 1.95 2.82
C SER A 170 4.23 1.55 3.10
N ILE A 171 3.70 0.56 2.36
CA ILE A 171 2.38 -0.05 2.62
C ILE A 171 2.19 -0.50 4.07
N PHE A 172 3.26 -0.88 4.78
CA PHE A 172 3.16 -1.35 6.16
C PHE A 172 2.85 -0.23 7.17
N TYR A 173 3.10 1.04 6.80
CA TYR A 173 2.73 2.23 7.57
C TYR A 173 1.40 2.84 7.11
N THR A 174 0.96 2.54 5.89
CA THR A 174 -0.28 3.08 5.34
C THR A 174 -1.53 2.51 6.04
N LYS A 175 -2.43 3.39 6.48
CA LYS A 175 -3.79 3.00 6.89
C LYS A 175 -4.65 2.75 5.66
N LEU A 176 -4.82 1.49 5.30
CA LEU A 176 -5.63 1.06 4.15
C LEU A 176 -7.06 0.73 4.56
N VAL A 177 -8.03 1.33 3.88
CA VAL A 177 -9.47 1.07 4.07
C VAL A 177 -10.09 0.63 2.76
N PHE A 178 -10.77 -0.51 2.78
CA PHE A 178 -11.50 -1.01 1.61
C PHE A 178 -12.96 -0.60 1.70
N LEU A 179 -13.47 0.00 0.64
CA LEU A 179 -14.86 0.43 0.52
C LEU A 179 -15.62 -0.54 -0.39
N GLU A 180 -16.69 -1.13 0.14
CA GLU A 180 -17.52 -2.09 -0.59
C GLU A 180 -18.40 -1.44 -1.65
N SER A 181 -18.73 -0.15 -1.49
CA SER A 181 -19.63 0.57 -2.40
C SER A 181 -19.44 2.09 -2.33
N VAL A 182 -19.91 2.81 -3.36
CA VAL A 182 -19.95 4.28 -3.34
C VAL A 182 -20.86 4.81 -2.23
N VAL A 183 -21.94 4.10 -1.89
CA VAL A 183 -22.81 4.46 -0.75
C VAL A 183 -22.04 4.51 0.57
N SER A 184 -21.07 3.61 0.78
CA SER A 184 -20.21 3.65 1.97
C SER A 184 -19.26 4.85 1.97
N LEU A 185 -18.81 5.27 0.79
CA LEU A 185 -18.01 6.49 0.61
C LEU A 185 -18.84 7.73 0.90
N GLU A 186 -20.04 7.86 0.35
CA GLU A 186 -20.93 9.01 0.56
C GLU A 186 -21.21 9.25 2.05
N LYS A 187 -21.54 8.18 2.79
CA LYS A 187 -21.75 8.24 4.24
C LYS A 187 -20.50 8.70 5.00
N PHE A 188 -19.32 8.24 4.57
CA PHE A 188 -18.05 8.68 5.15
C PHE A 188 -17.79 10.16 4.87
N LEU A 189 -17.97 10.60 3.62
CA LEU A 189 -17.79 11.99 3.20
C LEU A 189 -18.75 12.93 3.94
N GLU A 190 -20.02 12.58 4.07
CA GLU A 190 -21.01 13.37 4.82
C GLU A 190 -20.59 13.56 6.28
N LYS A 191 -20.20 12.47 6.95
CA LYS A 191 -19.71 12.50 8.33
C LYS A 191 -18.46 13.37 8.48
N GLU A 192 -17.49 13.23 7.58
CA GLU A 192 -16.24 13.99 7.64
C GLU A 192 -16.43 15.46 7.26
N LYS A 193 -17.33 15.78 6.31
CA LYS A 193 -17.73 17.17 6.02
C LYS A 193 -18.34 17.81 7.26
N ASN A 194 -19.27 17.15 7.94
CA ASN A 194 -19.85 17.66 9.20
C ASN A 194 -18.80 17.86 10.28
N ARG A 195 -17.90 16.88 10.47
CA ARG A 195 -16.84 16.94 11.49
C ARG A 195 -15.85 18.08 11.26
N THR A 196 -15.53 18.36 10.00
CA THR A 196 -14.62 19.45 9.64
C THR A 196 -15.30 20.82 9.61
N GLY A 197 -16.61 20.92 9.87
CA GLY A 197 -17.35 22.18 9.78
C GLY A 197 -17.65 22.60 8.34
N GLY A 198 -17.70 21.64 7.42
CA GLY A 198 -18.05 21.84 6.01
C GLY A 198 -16.87 22.20 5.09
N ILE A 199 -15.65 22.29 5.61
CA ILE A 199 -14.48 22.73 4.83
C ILE A 199 -13.73 21.59 4.12
N LEU A 200 -14.10 20.32 4.32
CA LEU A 200 -13.51 19.21 3.58
C LEU A 200 -13.84 19.31 2.08
N GLN A 201 -12.80 19.38 1.26
CA GLN A 201 -12.91 19.40 -0.20
C GLN A 201 -12.66 18.02 -0.79
N VAL A 202 -13.62 17.52 -1.57
CA VAL A 202 -13.49 16.31 -2.39
C VAL A 202 -12.97 16.71 -3.75
N ILE A 203 -11.78 16.25 -4.09
CA ILE A 203 -11.06 16.67 -5.28
C ILE A 203 -10.84 15.47 -6.19
N GLY A 204 -11.41 15.52 -7.38
CA GLY A 204 -11.17 14.55 -8.43
C GLY A 204 -10.00 14.96 -9.33
N SER A 205 -9.36 14.00 -9.97
CA SER A 205 -8.35 14.25 -11.01
C SER A 205 -8.80 13.70 -12.34
N ASP A 206 -8.79 14.54 -13.38
CA ASP A 206 -9.06 14.15 -14.77
C ASP A 206 -8.20 14.99 -15.73
N SER A 207 -7.76 14.45 -16.86
CA SER A 207 -6.99 15.21 -17.84
C SER A 207 -7.81 16.33 -18.51
N LEU A 208 -9.13 16.19 -18.51
CA LEU A 208 -10.09 17.19 -18.98
C LEU A 208 -10.71 18.00 -17.83
N GLY A 209 -10.13 17.93 -16.63
CA GLY A 209 -10.56 18.70 -15.47
C GLY A 209 -10.57 20.20 -15.74
N THR A 210 -11.59 20.89 -15.25
CA THR A 210 -11.87 22.30 -15.54
C THR A 210 -10.97 23.27 -14.78
N GLU A 211 -10.37 22.83 -13.67
CA GLU A 211 -9.50 23.67 -12.85
C GLU A 211 -8.02 23.23 -12.99
N PRO A 212 -7.12 24.10 -13.45
CA PRO A 212 -5.70 23.82 -13.44
C PRO A 212 -5.19 23.58 -12.01
N LEU A 213 -4.46 22.48 -11.80
CA LEU A 213 -3.96 22.07 -10.48
C LEU A 213 -3.19 23.19 -9.75
N GLU A 214 -2.41 23.99 -10.47
CA GLU A 214 -1.61 25.09 -9.93
C GLU A 214 -2.43 26.27 -9.39
N LYS A 215 -3.70 26.39 -9.79
CA LYS A 215 -4.63 27.45 -9.37
C LYS A 215 -5.62 26.98 -8.30
N ALA A 216 -5.77 25.67 -8.13
CA ALA A 216 -6.67 25.09 -7.16
C ALA A 216 -6.25 25.48 -5.72
N ASN A 217 -7.23 25.92 -4.92
CA ASN A 217 -7.02 26.12 -3.50
C ASN A 217 -7.10 24.78 -2.76
N LEU A 218 -5.94 24.27 -2.31
CA LEU A 218 -5.78 22.95 -1.67
C LEU A 218 -5.41 23.07 -0.17
N ASN A 219 -5.73 24.20 0.45
CA ASN A 219 -5.33 24.50 1.82
C ASN A 219 -6.26 23.89 2.87
N SER A 220 -7.46 23.48 2.47
CA SER A 220 -8.45 22.86 3.36
C SER A 220 -8.12 21.39 3.62
N PRO A 221 -8.84 20.69 4.51
CA PRO A 221 -8.87 19.24 4.50
C PRO A 221 -9.20 18.72 3.10
N VAL A 222 -8.44 17.74 2.62
CA VAL A 222 -8.55 17.23 1.24
C VAL A 222 -8.92 15.75 1.27
N PHE A 223 -9.90 15.38 0.44
CA PHE A 223 -10.16 14.01 0.02
C PHE A 223 -9.87 13.92 -1.50
N LEU A 224 -8.70 13.42 -1.86
CA LEU A 224 -8.25 13.31 -3.25
C LEU A 224 -8.71 11.97 -3.85
N ILE A 225 -9.33 12.00 -5.03
CA ILE A 225 -9.77 10.82 -5.78
C ILE A 225 -8.90 10.67 -7.03
N LEU A 226 -8.25 9.51 -7.15
CA LEU A 226 -7.56 9.06 -8.34
C LEU A 226 -8.41 8.01 -9.06
N GLY A 227 -8.67 8.27 -10.35
CA GLY A 227 -9.39 7.36 -11.23
C GLY A 227 -8.61 6.10 -11.58
N ASN A 228 -9.30 5.14 -12.20
CA ASN A 228 -8.66 3.98 -12.81
C ASN A 228 -7.75 4.40 -13.96
N GLU A 229 -6.65 3.69 -14.15
CA GLU A 229 -5.60 4.02 -15.12
C GLU A 229 -6.09 4.10 -16.57
N ALA A 230 -7.06 3.27 -16.95
CA ALA A 230 -7.59 3.21 -18.31
C ALA A 230 -8.95 3.90 -18.44
N LYS A 231 -9.78 3.85 -17.41
CA LYS A 231 -11.17 4.31 -17.45
C LYS A 231 -11.40 5.67 -16.80
N GLY A 232 -10.41 6.22 -16.09
CA GLY A 232 -10.58 7.40 -15.26
C GLY A 232 -11.54 7.17 -14.09
N MET A 233 -12.06 8.26 -13.54
CA MET A 233 -13.06 8.22 -12.47
C MET A 233 -14.45 7.90 -13.04
N SER A 234 -15.23 7.10 -12.34
CA SER A 234 -16.65 6.91 -12.69
C SER A 234 -17.45 8.22 -12.61
N VAL A 235 -18.49 8.37 -13.43
CA VAL A 235 -19.40 9.54 -13.42
C VAL A 235 -19.97 9.80 -12.02
N HIS A 236 -20.28 8.74 -11.28
CA HIS A 236 -20.81 8.87 -9.93
C HIS A 236 -19.77 9.49 -8.97
N LEU A 237 -18.49 9.10 -9.05
CA LEU A 237 -17.44 9.75 -8.26
C LEU A 237 -17.18 11.19 -8.69
N GLN A 238 -17.25 11.49 -9.99
CA GLN A 238 -17.16 12.86 -10.49
C GLN A 238 -18.25 13.74 -9.87
N SER A 239 -19.47 13.22 -9.71
CA SER A 239 -20.58 13.96 -9.07
C SER A 239 -20.39 14.23 -7.57
N LEU A 240 -19.47 13.52 -6.91
CA LEU A 240 -19.13 13.76 -5.50
C LEU A 240 -18.01 14.79 -5.33
N CYS A 241 -17.32 15.15 -6.41
CA CYS A 241 -16.20 16.07 -6.37
C CYS A 241 -16.71 17.51 -6.26
N ASP A 242 -16.19 18.25 -5.29
CA ASP A 242 -16.37 19.69 -5.19
C ASP A 242 -15.53 20.41 -6.27
N LEU A 243 -14.42 19.78 -6.69
CA LEU A 243 -13.51 20.26 -7.73
C LEU A 243 -12.94 19.09 -8.53
N ILE A 244 -12.80 19.24 -9.84
CA ILE A 244 -12.03 18.32 -10.68
C ILE A 244 -10.84 19.06 -11.27
N VAL A 245 -9.64 18.67 -10.86
CA VAL A 245 -8.38 19.30 -11.26
C VAL A 245 -7.73 18.56 -12.42
N SER A 246 -7.00 19.31 -13.25
CA SER A 246 -6.14 18.78 -14.31
C SER A 246 -4.70 19.26 -14.13
N ILE A 247 -3.72 18.38 -14.43
CA ILE A 247 -2.32 18.76 -14.49
C ILE A 247 -2.09 19.43 -15.85
N PRO A 248 -1.66 20.70 -15.92
CA PRO A 248 -1.37 21.35 -17.20
C PRO A 248 -0.29 20.60 -17.97
N MET A 249 -0.56 20.29 -19.24
CA MET A 249 0.37 19.60 -20.13
C MET A 249 0.63 20.45 -21.37
N SER A 250 1.91 20.63 -21.74
CA SER A 250 2.32 21.38 -22.94
C SER A 250 2.85 20.48 -24.07
N GLY A 251 2.78 19.16 -23.89
CA GLY A 251 3.27 18.17 -24.84
C GLY A 251 2.19 17.64 -25.80
N VAL A 252 2.59 16.71 -26.67
CA VAL A 252 1.69 16.05 -27.65
C VAL A 252 0.81 14.98 -27.01
N VAL A 253 1.25 14.42 -25.88
CA VAL A 253 0.49 13.40 -25.14
C VAL A 253 -0.53 14.05 -24.22
N ASN A 254 -1.71 13.44 -24.14
CA ASN A 254 -2.87 14.00 -23.42
C ASN A 254 -3.05 13.39 -22.01
N SER A 255 -2.09 12.59 -21.55
CA SER A 255 -2.13 11.97 -20.22
C SER A 255 -0.74 11.61 -19.70
N LEU A 256 -0.65 11.49 -18.37
CA LEU A 256 0.51 10.96 -17.66
C LEU A 256 0.20 9.56 -17.14
N ASN A 257 1.24 8.77 -16.86
CA ASN A 257 1.09 7.58 -16.04
C ASN A 257 0.44 7.97 -14.69
N VAL A 258 -0.53 7.18 -14.22
CA VAL A 258 -1.30 7.50 -13.01
C VAL A 258 -0.42 7.70 -11.77
N ALA A 259 0.72 7.00 -11.67
CA ALA A 259 1.62 7.13 -10.54
C ALA A 259 2.40 8.44 -10.56
N CYS A 260 2.79 8.89 -11.76
CA CYS A 260 3.37 10.22 -11.94
C CYS A 260 2.34 11.31 -11.63
N ALA A 261 1.12 11.21 -12.19
CA ALA A 261 0.05 12.18 -11.94
C ALA A 261 -0.33 12.23 -10.45
N GLY A 262 -0.53 11.08 -9.83
CA GLY A 262 -0.80 10.95 -8.41
C GLY A 262 0.29 11.59 -7.56
N SER A 263 1.57 11.37 -7.87
CA SER A 263 2.68 11.98 -7.13
C SER A 263 2.70 13.51 -7.25
N ILE A 264 2.40 14.06 -8.43
CA ILE A 264 2.29 15.51 -8.65
C ILE A 264 1.13 16.10 -7.83
N LEU A 265 -0.04 15.45 -7.85
CA LEU A 265 -1.21 15.86 -7.07
C LEU A 265 -0.94 15.84 -5.57
N LEU A 266 -0.35 14.75 -5.06
CA LEU A 266 -0.01 14.60 -3.65
C LEU A 266 1.00 15.66 -3.18
N TRP A 267 2.01 15.94 -4.02
CA TRP A 267 2.97 17.02 -3.76
C TRP A 267 2.28 18.39 -3.72
N GLU A 268 1.39 18.69 -4.67
CA GLU A 268 0.72 19.99 -4.72
C GLU A 268 -0.17 20.22 -3.49
N VAL A 269 -0.92 19.21 -3.05
CA VAL A 269 -1.71 19.28 -1.80
C VAL A 269 -0.78 19.54 -0.62
N THR A 270 0.34 18.80 -0.51
CA THR A 270 1.30 18.95 0.58
C THR A 270 1.95 20.34 0.61
N LYS A 271 2.34 20.85 -0.55
CA LYS A 271 2.95 22.17 -0.73
C LYS A 271 2.00 23.30 -0.32
N ASN A 272 0.72 23.18 -0.63
CA ASN A 272 -0.30 24.17 -0.21
C ASN A 272 -0.49 24.13 1.31
N ARG A 273 -0.55 22.93 1.90
CA ARG A 273 -0.71 22.74 3.36
C ARG A 273 0.48 23.24 4.18
N THR A 274 1.70 23.22 3.66
CA THR A 274 2.90 23.70 4.38
C THR A 274 3.05 25.22 4.35
N LYS A 275 2.66 25.89 3.26
CA LYS A 275 2.72 27.36 3.11
C LYS A 275 1.93 28.14 4.17
N HIS A 276 1.00 27.49 4.87
CA HIS A 276 0.19 28.09 5.94
C HIS A 276 0.60 27.68 7.36
N LYS A 277 1.69 26.90 7.52
CA LYS A 277 2.30 26.59 8.83
C LYS A 277 3.45 27.53 9.20
N THR A 278 3.87 28.39 8.27
CA THR A 278 4.85 29.47 8.42
C THR A 278 4.14 30.81 8.42
#